data_AF-A0AAQ0RUZ6-F1
#
_entry.id   AF-A0AAQ0RUZ6-F1
#
_cell.length_a   1.000
_cell.length_b   1.000
_cell.length_c   1.000
_cell.angle_alpha   90.00
_cell.angle_beta   90.00
_cell.angle_gamma   90.00
#
_symmetry.space_group_name_H-M   'P 1'
#
loop_
_entity.id
_entity.type
_entity.pdbx_description
1 polymer ?
#
loop_
_entity_poly.entity_id
_entity_poly.type
_entity_poly.pdbx_seq_one_letter_code
_entity_poly.pdbx_strand_id
1 'polypeptide(L)'
;MSNEHGRINRLQEVEDLTEYINNGWLHSGESDGPTFLWNDMIREASQEDAENRNNVPVAQLSDADMVISMPMQWYFDSIAAMVPTAERTDTGVEIPRIDMPTFHLDSQALSGVDAVIGNAIVSTRWLDAVGNLAKAVEMTARFVGNVADRDNEGFDYLKDLIQTVRVYMDAVACNADPMTGEQALNIITQVACNEDFRLNAMQMVELLSCGLSFAQWDDTRMFAYDALNKGIATMSDFATSASTLANSADDSDSRDMQTDSQSVAQVKTDLGLFEDADSLSAEDLNNLAMLDPALLSEKEIAQAAQNQFDHAVQFLRHDLLRISGDIDEADRFLRDNHTSEPLADAYAARLIAAERWQDLLNFVDLVLRDKPNQVTMMFPEEVVPYEWETIREAALEALGRSDELVAMYQERLDDTYDPNTALNHLKLHAWLNQQ
;
A
#
# COMPACT_ATOMS: atom_id res chain seq x y z
N MET A 1 1.18 27.35 48.85
CA MET A 1 1.20 28.43 47.85
C MET A 1 0.47 27.85 46.64
N SER A 2 -0.85 27.94 46.59
CA SER A 2 -1.69 29.08 46.14
C SER A 2 -2.13 28.90 44.68
N ASN A 3 -3.36 28.40 44.52
CA ASN A 3 -4.31 28.55 43.40
C ASN A 3 -3.76 29.15 42.08
N GLU A 4 -3.55 28.30 41.09
CA GLU A 4 -3.96 28.57 39.71
C GLU A 4 -5.09 27.57 39.39
N HIS A 5 -6.30 28.11 39.26
CA HIS A 5 -7.49 27.33 38.94
C HIS A 5 -7.41 26.86 37.49
N GLY A 6 -7.78 25.60 37.26
CA GLY A 6 -8.00 24.97 35.96
C GLY A 6 -8.91 25.81 35.06
N ARG A 7 -8.29 26.70 34.30
CA ARG A 7 -8.90 27.39 33.17
C ARG A 7 -8.66 26.48 31.98
N ILE A 8 -9.72 25.86 31.47
CA ILE A 8 -9.63 25.09 30.22
C ILE A 8 -9.08 26.00 29.13
N ASN A 9 -8.04 25.52 28.46
CA ASN A 9 -7.58 26.13 27.23
C ASN A 9 -8.66 25.92 26.15
N ARG A 10 -9.17 27.01 25.57
CA ARG A 10 -10.23 26.98 24.55
C ARG A 10 -9.70 26.73 23.15
N LEU A 11 -8.39 26.64 23.00
CA LEU A 11 -7.70 26.31 21.77
C LEU A 11 -6.94 24.99 21.94
N GLN A 12 -7.33 24.16 22.91
CA GLN A 12 -6.60 22.94 23.24
C GLN A 12 -6.53 22.01 22.02
N GLU A 13 -7.66 21.79 21.33
CA GLU A 13 -7.69 20.90 20.16
C GLU A 13 -6.88 21.46 19.00
N VAL A 14 -6.93 22.79 18.81
CA VAL A 14 -6.12 23.50 17.80
C VAL A 14 -4.63 23.32 18.09
N GLU A 15 -4.21 23.53 19.33
CA GLU A 15 -2.82 23.40 19.77
C GLU A 15 -2.34 21.95 19.62
N ASP A 16 -3.11 20.97 20.11
CA ASP A 16 -2.75 19.55 20.07
C ASP A 16 -2.62 19.03 18.63
N LEU A 17 -3.58 19.35 17.74
CA LEU A 17 -3.50 18.97 16.33
C LEU A 17 -2.35 19.64 15.60
N THR A 18 -2.15 20.93 15.86
CA THR A 18 -1.07 21.71 15.21
C THR A 18 0.30 21.20 15.68
N GLU A 19 0.44 20.84 16.95
CA GLU A 19 1.65 20.25 17.51
C GLU A 19 1.92 18.88 16.90
N TYR A 20 0.90 18.00 16.86
CA TYR A 20 1.00 16.66 16.27
C TYR A 20 1.46 16.72 14.79
N ILE A 21 0.83 17.58 13.99
CA ILE A 21 1.11 17.68 12.56
C ILE A 21 2.51 18.24 12.28
N ASN A 22 2.89 19.31 12.98
CA ASN A 22 4.16 19.99 12.73
C ASN A 22 5.38 19.22 13.26
N ASN A 23 5.20 18.43 14.32
CA ASN A 23 6.28 17.64 14.93
C ASN A 23 6.31 16.17 14.49
N GLY A 24 5.24 15.68 13.88
CA GLY A 24 5.12 14.32 13.36
C GLY A 24 5.19 14.29 11.85
N TRP A 25 4.01 14.31 11.22
CA TRP A 25 3.84 13.88 9.83
C TRP A 25 4.46 14.82 8.77
N LEU A 26 4.56 16.13 9.04
CA LEU A 26 5.07 17.12 8.08
C LEU A 26 6.51 17.58 8.35
N HIS A 27 7.19 16.98 9.33
CA HIS A 27 8.53 17.45 9.75
C HIS A 27 9.65 17.14 8.74
N SER A 28 9.31 16.39 7.70
CA SER A 28 10.19 15.83 6.69
C SER A 28 11.05 16.87 5.94
N GLY A 29 10.59 18.11 5.80
CA GLY A 29 11.36 19.24 5.28
C GLY A 29 11.77 19.16 3.80
N GLU A 30 11.79 17.97 3.19
CA GLU A 30 12.09 17.75 1.77
C GLU A 30 10.85 17.86 0.87
N SER A 31 9.64 17.61 1.40
CA SER A 31 8.37 17.74 0.68
C SER A 31 7.42 18.78 1.33
N ASP A 32 6.71 19.56 0.50
CA ASP A 32 5.65 20.47 0.98
C ASP A 32 4.33 19.70 1.23
N GLY A 33 4.36 18.80 2.21
CA GLY A 33 3.19 18.01 2.59
C GLY A 33 3.48 16.55 2.93
N PRO A 34 2.45 15.81 3.40
CA PRO A 34 2.61 14.40 3.70
C PRO A 34 2.78 13.60 2.41
N THR A 35 3.52 12.50 2.48
CA THR A 35 3.65 11.48 1.42
C THR A 35 3.37 10.10 2.01
N PHE A 36 2.99 9.14 1.17
CA PHE A 36 2.53 7.82 1.62
C PHE A 36 3.56 6.71 1.40
N LEU A 37 4.12 6.67 0.21
CA LEU A 37 5.07 5.65 -0.20
C LEU A 37 6.48 6.16 0.03
N TRP A 38 6.78 7.40 -0.35
CA TRP A 38 8.13 7.97 -0.18
C TRP A 38 8.27 8.74 1.13
N ASN A 39 9.42 8.66 1.78
CA ASN A 39 9.78 9.48 2.94
C ASN A 39 11.29 9.74 2.99
N ASP A 40 11.70 10.68 3.83
CA ASP A 40 13.11 11.11 3.94
C ASP A 40 14.01 9.99 4.48
N MET A 41 13.45 9.02 5.22
CA MET A 41 14.20 7.86 5.70
C MET A 41 14.80 7.05 4.54
N ILE A 42 14.15 7.01 3.38
CA ILE A 42 14.71 6.38 2.16
C ILE A 42 15.97 7.14 1.72
N ARG A 43 15.92 8.48 1.71
CA ARG A 43 17.03 9.35 1.33
C ARG A 43 18.15 9.28 2.36
N GLU A 44 17.85 9.29 3.65
CA GLU A 44 18.82 9.16 4.73
C GLU A 44 19.57 7.82 4.66
N ALA A 45 18.84 6.71 4.52
CA ALA A 45 19.43 5.38 4.37
C ALA A 45 20.30 5.28 3.10
N SER A 46 19.83 5.87 1.99
CA SER A 46 20.56 5.94 0.72
C SER A 46 21.89 6.69 0.87
N GLN A 47 21.89 7.79 1.62
CA GLN A 47 23.09 8.59 1.92
C GLN A 47 24.04 7.88 2.89
N GLU A 48 23.53 7.21 3.93
CA GLU A 48 24.35 6.43 4.86
C GLU A 48 25.11 5.32 4.12
N ASP A 49 24.44 4.63 3.20
CA ASP A 49 25.06 3.60 2.37
C ASP A 49 26.07 4.16 1.36
N ALA A 50 25.99 5.44 1.00
CA ALA A 50 26.81 6.03 -0.06
C ALA A 50 28.32 5.94 0.25
N GLU A 51 28.71 6.00 1.52
CA GLU A 51 30.12 5.84 1.94
C GLU A 51 30.67 4.44 1.67
N ASN A 52 29.79 3.43 1.67
CA ASN A 52 30.16 2.03 1.45
C ASN A 52 30.11 1.63 -0.03
N ARG A 53 29.44 2.42 -0.89
CA ARG A 53 29.31 2.14 -2.32
C ARG A 53 30.59 2.46 -3.08
N ASN A 54 31.06 1.49 -3.86
CA ASN A 54 32.30 1.59 -4.63
C ASN A 54 32.12 1.02 -6.03
N ASN A 55 33.03 1.35 -6.97
CA ASN A 55 33.02 0.72 -8.29
C ASN A 55 33.57 -0.71 -8.23
N VAL A 56 32.80 -1.62 -7.61
CA VAL A 56 33.11 -3.03 -7.49
C VAL A 56 32.36 -3.85 -8.54
N PRO A 57 32.96 -4.93 -9.07
CA PRO A 57 32.26 -5.84 -9.96
C PRO A 57 30.99 -6.41 -9.31
N VAL A 58 29.94 -6.50 -10.12
CA VAL A 58 28.70 -7.19 -9.79
C VAL A 58 28.71 -8.53 -10.53
N ALA A 59 28.20 -9.59 -9.89
CA ALA A 59 28.03 -10.88 -10.54
C ALA A 59 27.25 -10.74 -11.85
N GLN A 60 27.64 -11.48 -12.90
CA GLN A 60 26.86 -11.50 -14.13
C GLN A 60 25.46 -12.04 -13.85
N LEU A 61 24.46 -11.54 -14.59
CA LEU A 61 23.06 -11.89 -14.32
C LEU A 61 22.79 -13.41 -14.37
N SER A 62 23.48 -14.14 -15.25
CA SER A 62 23.40 -15.61 -15.33
C SER A 62 23.98 -16.31 -14.10
N ASP A 63 25.05 -15.75 -13.52
CA ASP A 63 25.67 -16.30 -12.31
C ASP A 63 24.78 -16.00 -11.11
N ALA A 64 24.22 -14.79 -11.04
CA ALA A 64 23.26 -14.39 -10.01
C ALA A 64 22.01 -15.30 -10.03
N ASP A 65 21.46 -15.55 -11.23
CA ASP A 65 20.33 -16.46 -11.44
C ASP A 65 20.62 -17.87 -10.90
N MET A 66 21.80 -18.43 -11.21
CA MET A 66 22.22 -19.73 -10.71
C MET A 66 22.41 -19.75 -9.19
N VAL A 67 23.04 -18.71 -8.62
CA VAL A 67 23.34 -18.62 -7.18
C VAL A 67 22.05 -18.54 -6.35
N ILE A 68 21.04 -17.81 -6.83
CA ILE A 68 19.75 -17.70 -6.15
C ILE A 68 18.92 -18.98 -6.35
N SER A 69 18.85 -19.52 -7.58
CA SER A 69 17.97 -20.64 -7.89
C SER A 69 18.37 -21.94 -7.21
N MET A 70 19.68 -22.16 -6.97
CA MET A 70 20.18 -23.44 -6.47
C MET A 70 19.67 -23.78 -5.05
N PRO A 71 19.76 -22.89 -4.03
CA PRO A 71 19.16 -23.14 -2.72
C PRO A 71 17.63 -23.32 -2.74
N MET A 72 16.92 -22.52 -3.54
CA MET A 72 15.45 -22.65 -3.70
C MET A 72 15.06 -24.02 -4.28
N GLN A 73 15.80 -24.50 -5.28
CA GLN A 73 15.58 -25.82 -5.86
C GLN A 73 15.84 -26.94 -4.84
N TRP A 74 16.92 -26.84 -4.06
CA TRP A 74 17.21 -27.80 -3.00
C TRP A 74 16.13 -27.85 -1.92
N TYR A 75 15.52 -26.72 -1.60
CA TYR A 75 14.38 -26.66 -0.69
C TYR A 75 13.22 -27.50 -1.22
N PHE A 76 12.77 -27.26 -2.47
CA PHE A 76 11.67 -28.03 -3.07
C PHE A 76 12.01 -29.52 -3.25
N ASP A 77 13.23 -29.85 -3.67
CA ASP A 77 13.67 -31.24 -3.78
C ASP A 77 13.65 -31.97 -2.42
N SER A 78 14.01 -31.26 -1.35
CA SER A 78 13.99 -31.80 0.01
C SER A 78 12.57 -32.05 0.49
N ILE A 79 11.64 -31.15 0.20
CA ILE A 79 10.22 -31.35 0.53
C ILE A 79 9.63 -32.50 -0.28
N ALA A 80 9.90 -32.56 -1.59
CA ALA A 80 9.41 -33.65 -2.44
C ALA A 80 9.84 -35.04 -1.96
N ALA A 81 11.01 -35.14 -1.33
CA ALA A 81 11.49 -36.39 -0.75
C ALA A 81 10.70 -36.82 0.50
N MET A 82 10.00 -35.91 1.16
CA MET A 82 9.27 -36.14 2.41
C MET A 82 7.75 -36.17 2.23
N VAL A 83 7.22 -35.46 1.22
CA VAL A 83 5.78 -35.32 0.97
C VAL A 83 5.31 -36.36 -0.05
N PRO A 84 4.46 -37.34 0.32
CA PRO A 84 4.04 -38.42 -0.58
C PRO A 84 3.23 -37.97 -1.80
N THR A 85 2.57 -36.81 -1.73
CA THR A 85 1.77 -36.22 -2.80
C THR A 85 2.58 -35.33 -3.74
N ALA A 86 3.89 -35.24 -3.56
CA ALA A 86 4.76 -34.48 -4.44
C ALA A 86 4.92 -35.18 -5.79
N GLU A 87 4.67 -34.44 -6.87
CA GLU A 87 4.87 -34.90 -8.24
C GLU A 87 6.06 -34.17 -8.87
N ARG A 88 6.98 -34.93 -9.47
CA ARG A 88 8.09 -34.36 -10.23
C ARG A 88 7.66 -34.19 -11.69
N THR A 89 7.65 -32.96 -12.15
CA THR A 89 7.35 -32.58 -13.53
C THR A 89 8.63 -32.18 -14.26
N ASP A 90 8.55 -31.97 -15.58
CA ASP A 90 9.68 -31.46 -16.37
C ASP A 90 10.07 -30.02 -15.98
N THR A 91 9.17 -29.29 -15.32
CA THR A 91 9.33 -27.89 -14.88
C THR A 91 9.68 -27.75 -13.40
N GLY A 92 9.65 -28.83 -12.61
CA GLY A 92 10.06 -28.81 -11.22
C GLY A 92 9.33 -29.81 -10.33
N VAL A 93 8.98 -29.36 -9.14
CA VAL A 93 8.29 -30.14 -8.12
C VAL A 93 6.95 -29.47 -7.86
N GLU A 94 5.85 -30.21 -8.07
CA GLU A 94 4.50 -29.77 -7.74
C GLU A 94 4.03 -30.46 -6.46
N ILE A 95 3.56 -29.67 -5.49
CA ILE A 95 3.08 -30.17 -4.21
C ILE A 95 1.78 -29.43 -3.88
N PRO A 96 0.66 -30.13 -3.61
CA PRO A 96 -0.54 -29.48 -3.13
C PRO A 96 -0.25 -28.61 -1.90
N ARG A 97 -0.67 -27.34 -1.91
CA ARG A 97 -0.33 -26.35 -0.85
C ARG A 97 -0.75 -26.80 0.56
N ILE A 98 -1.84 -27.58 0.64
CA ILE A 98 -2.33 -28.17 1.90
C ILE A 98 -1.36 -29.20 2.49
N ASP A 99 -0.63 -29.92 1.65
CA ASP A 99 0.34 -30.95 2.05
C ASP A 99 1.75 -30.39 2.24
N MET A 100 1.99 -29.14 1.79
CA MET A 100 3.28 -28.50 1.89
C MET A 100 3.57 -28.04 3.34
N PRO A 101 4.74 -28.38 3.91
CA PRO A 101 5.14 -27.89 5.22
C PRO A 101 5.23 -26.36 5.21
N THR A 102 5.06 -25.76 6.39
CA THR A 102 5.25 -24.31 6.54
C THR A 102 6.69 -23.95 6.21
N PHE A 103 6.86 -22.93 5.37
CA PHE A 103 8.16 -22.36 5.05
C PHE A 103 8.73 -21.62 6.27
N HIS A 104 10.03 -21.78 6.48
CA HIS A 104 10.80 -21.01 7.47
C HIS A 104 12.08 -20.49 6.81
N LEU A 105 12.45 -19.26 7.14
CA LEU A 105 13.63 -18.57 6.60
C LEU A 105 14.94 -19.28 6.99
N ASP A 106 14.95 -19.96 8.13
CA ASP A 106 16.09 -20.75 8.61
C ASP A 106 16.45 -21.94 7.70
N SER A 107 15.55 -22.33 6.79
CA SER A 107 15.78 -23.35 5.75
C SER A 107 16.90 -23.01 4.78
N GLN A 108 17.38 -21.76 4.77
CA GLN A 108 18.40 -21.24 3.84
C GLN A 108 17.97 -21.23 2.37
N ALA A 109 16.68 -21.42 2.06
CA ALA A 109 16.20 -21.40 0.68
C ALA A 109 16.46 -20.05 -0.02
N LEU A 110 16.51 -18.95 0.74
CA LEU A 110 16.76 -17.59 0.24
C LEU A 110 18.22 -17.14 0.37
N SER A 111 19.15 -17.99 0.84
CA SER A 111 20.54 -17.57 1.10
C SER A 111 21.29 -17.10 -0.15
N GLY A 112 20.89 -17.59 -1.33
CA GLY A 112 21.45 -17.13 -2.60
C GLY A 112 21.03 -15.69 -2.95
N VAL A 113 19.85 -15.27 -2.49
CA VAL A 113 19.32 -13.91 -2.64
C VAL A 113 20.19 -12.95 -1.82
N ASP A 114 20.46 -13.25 -0.54
CA ASP A 114 21.34 -12.46 0.32
C ASP A 114 22.74 -12.26 -0.29
N ALA A 115 23.32 -13.32 -0.86
CA ALA A 115 24.64 -13.27 -1.46
C ALA A 115 24.70 -12.34 -2.68
N VAL A 116 23.67 -12.39 -3.54
CA VAL A 116 23.59 -11.56 -4.75
C VAL A 116 23.33 -10.09 -4.40
N ILE A 117 22.39 -9.83 -3.48
CA ILE A 117 22.05 -8.47 -3.04
C ILE A 117 23.24 -7.83 -2.34
N GLY A 118 23.89 -8.54 -1.42
CA GLY A 118 25.04 -8.03 -0.67
C GLY A 118 26.19 -7.56 -1.58
N ASN A 119 26.37 -8.18 -2.75
CA ASN A 119 27.30 -7.70 -3.76
C ASN A 119 26.76 -6.51 -4.57
N ALA A 120 25.47 -6.50 -4.90
CA ALA A 120 24.86 -5.45 -5.71
C ALA A 120 24.79 -4.10 -4.99
N ILE A 121 24.33 -4.08 -3.73
CA ILE A 121 24.02 -2.83 -3.00
C ILE A 121 25.25 -1.96 -2.70
N VAL A 122 26.43 -2.59 -2.62
CA VAL A 122 27.72 -1.91 -2.40
C VAL A 122 28.39 -1.46 -3.70
N SER A 123 27.78 -1.69 -4.86
CA SER A 123 28.33 -1.32 -6.15
C SER A 123 27.81 0.04 -6.63
N THR A 124 28.62 0.75 -7.39
CA THR A 124 28.18 1.89 -8.22
C THR A 124 28.02 1.51 -9.70
N ARG A 125 28.09 0.22 -10.03
CA ARG A 125 27.75 -0.29 -11.37
C ARG A 125 26.23 -0.40 -11.47
N TRP A 126 25.59 0.76 -11.53
CA TRP A 126 24.15 0.94 -11.33
C TRP A 126 23.31 -0.07 -12.11
N LEU A 127 23.52 -0.18 -13.42
CA LEU A 127 22.71 -1.03 -14.27
C LEU A 127 22.88 -2.53 -13.96
N ASP A 128 24.12 -2.99 -13.75
CA ASP A 128 24.42 -4.39 -13.43
C ASP A 128 23.84 -4.76 -12.05
N ALA A 129 24.01 -3.87 -11.07
CA ALA A 129 23.48 -4.03 -9.72
C ALA A 129 21.95 -4.07 -9.71
N VAL A 130 21.29 -3.14 -10.41
CA VAL A 130 19.82 -3.13 -10.53
C VAL A 130 19.32 -4.38 -11.23
N GLY A 131 20.03 -4.88 -12.25
CA GLY A 131 19.71 -6.17 -12.87
C GLY A 131 19.67 -7.32 -11.85
N ASN A 132 20.66 -7.40 -10.97
CA ASN A 132 20.73 -8.41 -9.92
C ASN A 132 19.67 -8.22 -8.83
N LEU A 133 19.42 -6.98 -8.40
CA LEU A 133 18.35 -6.65 -7.44
C LEU A 133 16.97 -7.02 -7.99
N ALA A 134 16.71 -6.68 -9.25
CA ALA A 134 15.47 -7.02 -9.93
C ALA A 134 15.27 -8.55 -10.04
N LYS A 135 16.35 -9.27 -10.38
CA LYS A 135 16.34 -10.74 -10.44
C LYS A 135 16.08 -11.37 -9.06
N ALA A 136 16.68 -10.83 -8.01
CA ALA A 136 16.45 -11.25 -6.62
C ALA A 136 14.98 -11.06 -6.22
N VAL A 137 14.39 -9.88 -6.51
CA VAL A 137 12.97 -9.59 -6.25
C VAL A 137 12.07 -10.55 -7.00
N GLU A 138 12.28 -10.71 -8.31
CA GLU A 138 11.49 -11.60 -9.18
C GLU A 138 11.48 -13.04 -8.64
N MET A 139 12.65 -13.60 -8.34
CA MET A 139 12.76 -14.98 -7.88
C MET A 139 12.23 -15.17 -6.46
N THR A 140 12.38 -14.17 -5.60
CA THR A 140 11.80 -14.20 -4.25
C THR A 140 10.28 -14.18 -4.33
N ALA A 141 9.68 -13.30 -5.13
CA ALA A 141 8.23 -13.24 -5.30
C ALA A 141 7.68 -14.57 -5.84
N ARG A 142 8.32 -15.13 -6.86
CA ARG A 142 7.97 -16.45 -7.40
C ARG A 142 8.10 -17.56 -6.37
N PHE A 143 9.18 -17.56 -5.59
CA PHE A 143 9.41 -18.56 -4.55
C PHE A 143 8.33 -18.48 -3.46
N VAL A 144 8.06 -17.28 -2.94
CA VAL A 144 7.04 -17.04 -1.90
C VAL A 144 5.65 -17.46 -2.39
N GLY A 145 5.31 -17.18 -3.66
CA GLY A 145 4.06 -17.63 -4.28
C GLY A 145 3.90 -19.15 -4.35
N ASN A 146 5.02 -19.89 -4.38
CA ASN A 146 5.03 -21.35 -4.51
C ASN A 146 5.26 -22.11 -3.19
N VAL A 147 5.52 -21.43 -2.08
CA VAL A 147 5.65 -22.06 -0.76
C VAL A 147 4.42 -21.85 0.12
N ALA A 148 4.26 -22.68 1.15
CA ALA A 148 3.25 -22.48 2.18
C ALA A 148 3.79 -21.57 3.30
N ASP A 149 3.76 -20.27 3.06
CA ASP A 149 4.24 -19.24 3.99
C ASP A 149 3.18 -18.85 5.03
N ARG A 150 2.89 -19.76 5.97
CA ARG A 150 1.79 -19.56 6.94
C ARG A 150 2.10 -18.54 8.02
N ASP A 151 3.38 -18.34 8.31
CA ASP A 151 3.87 -17.41 9.33
C ASP A 151 4.34 -16.06 8.73
N ASN A 152 4.16 -15.87 7.41
CA ASN A 152 4.55 -14.69 6.63
C ASN A 152 6.06 -14.38 6.61
N GLU A 153 6.94 -15.31 7.01
CA GLU A 153 8.38 -15.09 7.01
C GLU A 153 8.91 -14.80 5.60
N GLY A 154 8.39 -15.48 4.58
CA GLY A 154 8.77 -15.26 3.18
C GLY A 154 8.26 -13.94 2.63
N PHE A 155 7.02 -13.59 2.95
CA PHE A 155 6.41 -12.33 2.55
C PHE A 155 7.07 -11.12 3.22
N ASP A 156 7.41 -11.20 4.51
CA ASP A 156 8.16 -10.15 5.22
C ASP A 156 9.56 -9.99 4.62
N TYR A 157 10.24 -11.08 4.29
CA TYR A 157 11.52 -11.03 3.57
C TYR A 157 11.40 -10.32 2.21
N LEU A 158 10.34 -10.60 1.44
CA LEU A 158 10.09 -9.93 0.16
C LEU A 158 9.88 -8.41 0.35
N LYS A 159 9.17 -7.99 1.39
CA LYS A 159 8.97 -6.56 1.71
C LYS A 159 10.28 -5.87 2.06
N ASP A 160 11.12 -6.49 2.91
CA ASP A 160 12.43 -5.95 3.26
C ASP A 160 13.36 -5.85 2.05
N LEU A 161 13.28 -6.84 1.14
CA LEU A 161 13.99 -6.81 -0.12
C LEU A 161 13.51 -5.64 -1.02
N ILE A 162 12.20 -5.46 -1.17
CA ILE A 162 11.65 -4.32 -1.93
C ILE A 162 12.15 -3.00 -1.33
N GLN A 163 12.14 -2.85 0.00
CA GLN A 163 12.64 -1.66 0.66
C GLN A 163 14.14 -1.42 0.38
N THR A 164 14.96 -2.47 0.38
CA THR A 164 16.38 -2.41 -0.01
C THR A 164 16.54 -1.89 -1.44
N VAL A 165 15.71 -2.38 -2.37
CA VAL A 165 15.71 -1.91 -3.76
C VAL A 165 15.31 -0.44 -3.85
N ARG A 166 14.32 0.01 -3.09
CA ARG A 166 13.87 1.42 -3.08
C ARG A 166 14.99 2.35 -2.61
N VAL A 167 15.69 2.00 -1.54
CA VAL A 167 16.86 2.74 -1.04
C VAL A 167 17.97 2.78 -2.09
N TYR A 168 18.28 1.65 -2.73
CA TYR A 168 19.29 1.62 -3.79
C TYR A 168 18.88 2.42 -5.03
N MET A 169 17.60 2.40 -5.41
CA MET A 169 17.08 3.16 -6.54
C MET A 169 17.09 4.67 -6.28
N ASP A 170 16.96 5.13 -5.02
CA ASP A 170 17.21 6.52 -4.68
C ASP A 170 18.68 6.92 -4.96
N ALA A 171 19.63 6.06 -4.60
CA ALA A 171 21.04 6.28 -4.92
C ALA A 171 21.31 6.31 -6.43
N VAL A 172 20.67 5.43 -7.20
CA VAL A 172 20.71 5.45 -8.68
C VAL A 172 20.19 6.78 -9.20
N ALA A 173 19.04 7.23 -8.71
CA ALA A 173 18.41 8.44 -9.20
C ALA A 173 19.22 9.71 -8.88
N CYS A 174 19.91 9.73 -7.73
CA CYS A 174 20.79 10.84 -7.34
C CYS A 174 22.14 10.88 -8.09
N ASN A 175 22.67 9.73 -8.54
CA ASN A 175 24.08 9.62 -8.93
C ASN A 175 24.33 9.06 -10.34
N ALA A 176 23.37 8.33 -10.92
CA ALA A 176 23.53 7.79 -12.28
C ALA A 176 23.28 8.89 -13.33
N ASP A 177 23.87 8.74 -14.51
CA ASP A 177 23.45 9.56 -15.64
C ASP A 177 22.01 9.21 -16.05
N PRO A 178 21.23 10.14 -16.63
CA PRO A 178 19.81 9.93 -16.91
C PRO A 178 19.50 8.69 -17.76
N MET A 179 20.37 8.34 -18.71
CA MET A 179 20.16 7.16 -19.56
C MET A 179 20.33 5.86 -18.77
N THR A 180 21.34 5.78 -17.90
CA THR A 180 21.50 4.65 -16.98
C THR A 180 20.34 4.57 -15.97
N GLY A 181 19.90 5.72 -15.44
CA GLY A 181 18.77 5.81 -14.53
C GLY A 181 17.45 5.33 -15.15
N GLU A 182 17.15 5.76 -16.38
CA GLU A 182 15.98 5.32 -17.15
C GLU A 182 15.99 3.80 -17.36
N GLN A 183 17.12 3.24 -17.78
CA GLN A 183 17.25 1.80 -18.01
C GLN A 183 17.08 1.01 -16.71
N ALA A 184 17.68 1.48 -15.61
CA ALA A 184 17.52 0.87 -14.30
C ALA A 184 16.05 0.86 -13.83
N LEU A 185 15.36 2.01 -13.90
CA LEU A 185 13.95 2.09 -13.50
C LEU A 185 13.06 1.22 -14.39
N ASN A 186 13.36 1.13 -15.69
CA ASN A 186 12.65 0.26 -16.61
C ASN A 186 12.78 -1.23 -16.25
N ILE A 187 13.94 -1.69 -15.78
CA ILE A 187 14.14 -3.06 -15.30
C ILE A 187 13.23 -3.34 -14.08
N ILE A 188 13.22 -2.45 -13.09
CA ILE A 188 12.37 -2.59 -11.91
C ILE A 188 10.89 -2.58 -12.29
N THR A 189 10.49 -1.66 -13.18
CA THR A 189 9.12 -1.57 -13.67
C THR A 189 8.68 -2.85 -14.42
N GLN A 190 9.58 -3.48 -15.17
CA GLN A 190 9.28 -4.77 -15.82
C GLN A 190 9.01 -5.88 -14.81
N VAL A 191 9.79 -5.94 -13.72
CA VAL A 191 9.57 -6.91 -12.65
C VAL A 191 8.26 -6.61 -11.92
N ALA A 192 7.99 -5.36 -11.55
CA ALA A 192 6.75 -4.98 -10.88
C ALA A 192 5.49 -5.33 -11.70
N CYS A 193 5.58 -5.28 -13.03
CA CYS A 193 4.48 -5.60 -13.95
C CYS A 193 4.41 -7.09 -14.36
N ASN A 194 5.23 -7.97 -13.79
CA ASN A 194 5.22 -9.39 -14.11
C ASN A 194 4.01 -10.11 -13.47
N GLU A 195 3.85 -11.41 -13.75
CA GLU A 195 2.74 -12.19 -13.19
C GLU A 195 2.85 -12.45 -11.69
N ASP A 196 4.06 -12.52 -11.14
CA ASP A 196 4.34 -12.78 -9.72
C ASP A 196 3.78 -11.64 -8.82
N PHE A 197 3.65 -10.42 -9.35
CA PHE A 197 3.14 -9.25 -8.62
C PHE A 197 1.69 -8.88 -8.91
N ARG A 198 1.05 -9.41 -9.95
CA ARG A 198 -0.34 -9.04 -10.32
C ARG A 198 -1.36 -9.36 -9.24
N LEU A 199 -1.11 -10.42 -8.46
CA LEU A 199 -1.95 -10.80 -7.32
C LEU A 199 -1.52 -10.13 -6.01
N ASN A 200 -0.40 -9.39 -6.02
CA ASN A 200 0.19 -8.70 -4.88
C ASN A 200 0.26 -7.20 -5.18
N ALA A 201 -0.91 -6.58 -5.38
CA ALA A 201 -1.03 -5.21 -5.88
C ALA A 201 -0.28 -4.16 -5.02
N MET A 202 -0.23 -4.35 -3.70
CA MET A 202 0.53 -3.46 -2.81
C MET A 202 2.04 -3.52 -3.10
N GLN A 203 2.62 -4.72 -3.21
CA GLN A 203 4.05 -4.90 -3.51
C GLN A 203 4.40 -4.42 -4.92
N MET A 204 3.49 -4.58 -5.88
CA MET A 204 3.61 -3.98 -7.21
C MET A 204 3.76 -2.45 -7.10
N VAL A 205 2.88 -1.79 -6.36
CA VAL A 205 2.91 -0.33 -6.17
C VAL A 205 4.15 0.13 -5.39
N GLU A 206 4.57 -0.62 -4.37
CA GLU A 206 5.81 -0.35 -3.63
C GLU A 206 7.05 -0.41 -4.54
N LEU A 207 7.14 -1.38 -5.45
CA LEU A 207 8.22 -1.44 -6.44
C LEU A 207 8.15 -0.29 -7.45
N LEU A 208 6.95 0.02 -7.97
CA LEU A 208 6.76 1.17 -8.86
C LEU A 208 7.14 2.50 -8.19
N SER A 209 7.00 2.59 -6.86
CA SER A 209 7.39 3.75 -6.07
C SER A 209 8.91 4.03 -6.08
N CYS A 210 9.75 3.10 -6.58
CA CYS A 210 11.15 3.41 -6.89
C CYS A 210 11.27 4.59 -7.87
N GLY A 211 10.24 4.84 -8.69
CA GLY A 211 10.17 5.99 -9.58
C GLY A 211 10.04 7.33 -8.84
N LEU A 212 9.58 7.35 -7.60
CA LEU A 212 9.35 8.61 -6.86
C LEU A 212 10.64 9.39 -6.62
N SER A 213 11.78 8.72 -6.37
CA SER A 213 13.06 9.42 -6.29
C SER A 213 13.33 10.18 -7.60
N PHE A 214 13.13 9.55 -8.77
CA PHE A 214 13.32 10.18 -10.10
C PHE A 214 12.40 11.36 -10.38
N ALA A 215 11.27 11.48 -9.68
CA ALA A 215 10.33 12.57 -9.86
C ALA A 215 10.86 13.93 -9.39
N GLN A 216 11.88 13.94 -8.53
CA GLN A 216 12.49 15.15 -7.96
C GLN A 216 13.24 16.00 -9.00
N TRP A 217 13.65 15.40 -10.12
CA TRP A 217 14.47 16.08 -11.14
C TRP A 217 13.70 16.24 -12.45
N ASP A 218 13.77 17.44 -13.04
CA ASP A 218 13.01 17.79 -14.25
C ASP A 218 13.33 16.90 -15.46
N ASP A 219 14.56 16.42 -15.58
CA ASP A 219 15.02 15.58 -16.70
C ASP A 219 14.63 14.11 -16.55
N THR A 220 14.39 13.62 -15.33
CA THR A 220 14.04 12.22 -15.05
C THR A 220 12.59 12.03 -14.60
N ARG A 221 11.85 13.10 -14.32
CA ARG A 221 10.45 13.06 -13.86
C ARG A 221 9.54 12.22 -14.75
N MET A 222 9.73 12.31 -16.07
CA MET A 222 8.94 11.55 -17.03
C MET A 222 9.06 10.03 -16.82
N PHE A 223 10.22 9.55 -16.37
CA PHE A 223 10.43 8.11 -16.15
C PHE A 223 9.50 7.55 -15.08
N ALA A 224 9.22 8.33 -14.04
CA ALA A 224 8.29 7.96 -12.97
C ALA A 224 6.84 7.89 -13.47
N TYR A 225 6.43 8.84 -14.31
CA TYR A 225 5.11 8.81 -14.96
C TYR A 225 4.96 7.64 -15.92
N ASP A 226 6.00 7.31 -16.69
CA ASP A 226 5.99 6.15 -17.59
C ASP A 226 5.88 4.83 -16.82
N ALA A 227 6.60 4.69 -15.70
CA ALA A 227 6.48 3.53 -14.82
C ALA A 227 5.06 3.37 -14.26
N LEU A 228 4.48 4.46 -13.75
CA LEU A 228 3.09 4.51 -13.26
C LEU A 228 2.10 4.10 -14.36
N ASN A 229 2.20 4.70 -15.55
CA ASN A 229 1.30 4.42 -16.68
C ASN A 229 1.41 2.97 -17.13
N LYS A 230 2.61 2.41 -17.13
CA LYS A 230 2.84 1.00 -17.45
C LYS A 230 2.22 0.07 -16.40
N GLY A 231 2.30 0.41 -15.11
CA GLY A 231 1.63 -0.31 -14.03
C GLY A 231 0.11 -0.34 -14.24
N ILE A 232 -0.50 0.82 -14.49
CA ILE A 232 -1.94 0.96 -14.75
C ILE A 232 -2.37 0.12 -15.96
N ALA A 233 -1.62 0.22 -17.07
CA ALA A 233 -1.92 -0.55 -18.28
C ALA A 233 -1.85 -2.06 -18.02
N THR A 234 -0.83 -2.52 -17.30
CA THR A 234 -0.63 -3.94 -16.98
C THR A 234 -1.81 -4.51 -16.19
N MET A 235 -2.28 -3.80 -15.16
CA MET A 235 -3.40 -4.27 -14.34
C MET A 235 -4.74 -4.21 -15.06
N SER A 236 -4.95 -3.20 -15.90
CA SER A 236 -6.12 -3.11 -16.78
C SER A 236 -6.16 -4.28 -17.77
N ASP A 237 -5.02 -4.61 -18.38
CA ASP A 237 -4.91 -5.72 -19.33
C ASP A 237 -5.14 -7.07 -18.64
N PHE A 238 -4.65 -7.23 -17.42
CA PHE A 238 -4.88 -8.42 -16.59
C PHE A 238 -6.36 -8.66 -16.31
N ALA A 239 -7.08 -7.64 -15.83
CA ALA A 239 -8.51 -7.73 -15.54
C ALA A 239 -9.37 -7.98 -16.80
N THR A 240 -8.99 -7.34 -17.92
CA THR A 240 -9.69 -7.51 -19.21
C THR A 240 -9.49 -8.92 -19.78
N SER A 241 -8.27 -9.47 -19.64
CA SER A 241 -7.94 -10.82 -20.09
C SER A 241 -8.71 -11.89 -19.33
N ALA A 242 -8.79 -11.77 -17.99
CA ALA A 242 -9.56 -12.68 -17.15
C ALA A 242 -11.07 -12.65 -17.50
N SER A 243 -11.60 -11.45 -17.82
CA SER A 243 -13.00 -11.29 -18.25
C SER A 243 -13.27 -11.96 -19.61
N THR A 244 -12.31 -11.95 -20.53
CA THR A 244 -12.47 -12.53 -21.87
C THR A 244 -12.41 -14.06 -21.85
N LEU A 245 -11.50 -14.63 -21.04
CA LEU A 245 -11.39 -16.07 -20.84
C LEU A 245 -12.68 -16.66 -20.28
N ALA A 246 -13.28 -16.01 -19.28
CA ALA A 246 -14.57 -16.43 -18.70
C ALA A 246 -15.71 -16.47 -19.73
N ASN A 247 -15.82 -15.46 -20.59
CA ASN A 247 -16.88 -15.39 -21.61
C ASN A 247 -16.71 -16.42 -22.74
N SER A 248 -15.49 -16.88 -22.98
CA SER A 248 -15.19 -17.90 -24.01
C SER A 248 -15.47 -19.34 -23.56
N ALA A 249 -15.52 -19.59 -22.25
CA ALA A 249 -15.86 -20.89 -21.69
C ALA A 249 -17.36 -21.20 -21.81
N ASP A 250 -18.21 -20.18 -21.69
CA ASP A 250 -19.69 -20.30 -21.77
C ASP A 250 -20.22 -20.58 -23.19
N ASP A 251 -19.44 -20.29 -24.24
CA ASP A 251 -19.86 -20.49 -25.64
C ASP A 251 -19.46 -21.87 -26.20
N SER A 252 -18.92 -22.76 -25.34
CA SER A 252 -18.39 -24.07 -25.74
C SER A 252 -19.24 -25.28 -25.34
N ASP A 253 -20.50 -25.08 -24.90
CA ASP A 253 -21.39 -26.21 -24.56
C ASP A 253 -22.45 -26.47 -25.65
N SER A 254 -22.00 -27.06 -26.76
CA SER A 254 -22.88 -27.86 -27.61
C SER A 254 -22.13 -29.03 -28.25
N ARG A 255 -22.00 -30.14 -27.51
CA ARG A 255 -22.21 -31.53 -27.97
C ARG A 255 -21.80 -32.58 -26.92
N ASP A 256 -22.82 -33.30 -26.44
CA ASP A 256 -22.85 -34.71 -26.01
C ASP A 256 -21.60 -35.34 -25.36
N MET A 257 -21.74 -35.76 -24.09
CA MET A 257 -21.78 -37.19 -23.73
C MET A 257 -22.20 -37.39 -22.26
N GLN A 258 -23.30 -38.13 -22.07
CA GLN A 258 -23.69 -38.77 -20.82
C GLN A 258 -22.57 -39.67 -20.28
N THR A 259 -22.08 -39.38 -19.07
CA THR A 259 -21.60 -40.43 -18.15
C THR A 259 -21.91 -40.06 -16.70
N ASP A 260 -22.60 -40.96 -16.02
CA ASP A 260 -22.93 -40.94 -14.60
C ASP A 260 -21.66 -40.92 -13.75
N SER A 261 -21.45 -39.85 -12.97
CA SER A 261 -20.63 -39.85 -11.75
C SER A 261 -21.01 -38.63 -10.92
N GLN A 262 -21.82 -38.84 -9.88
CA GLN A 262 -22.20 -37.81 -8.91
C GLN A 262 -20.95 -37.26 -8.21
N SER A 263 -20.63 -36.01 -8.49
CA SER A 263 -19.73 -35.16 -7.70
C SER A 263 -20.45 -33.86 -7.33
N VAL A 264 -19.92 -33.16 -6.33
CA VAL A 264 -20.57 -32.24 -5.38
C VAL A 264 -21.00 -30.89 -6.00
N ALA A 265 -21.72 -30.92 -7.12
CA ALA A 265 -22.27 -29.75 -7.82
C ALA A 265 -23.79 -29.59 -7.64
N GLN A 266 -24.42 -30.41 -6.79
CA GLN A 266 -25.88 -30.46 -6.61
C GLN A 266 -26.42 -29.61 -5.44
N VAL A 267 -25.72 -28.55 -5.03
CA VAL A 267 -26.28 -27.55 -4.11
C VAL A 267 -26.70 -26.27 -4.85
N LYS A 268 -26.29 -26.07 -6.11
CA LYS A 268 -26.57 -24.84 -6.87
C LYS A 268 -27.89 -24.85 -7.67
N THR A 269 -28.66 -25.94 -7.65
CA THR A 269 -29.75 -26.16 -8.62
C THR A 269 -31.18 -26.07 -8.07
N ASP A 270 -31.39 -25.47 -6.89
CA ASP A 270 -32.75 -25.24 -6.35
C ASP A 270 -33.08 -23.76 -6.02
N LEU A 271 -32.25 -22.82 -6.50
CA LEU A 271 -32.51 -21.37 -6.41
C LEU A 271 -32.59 -20.75 -7.81
N GLY A 272 -33.36 -21.38 -8.71
CA GLY A 272 -33.73 -20.78 -9.99
C GLY A 272 -34.79 -19.69 -9.77
N LEU A 273 -34.38 -18.51 -9.30
CA LEU A 273 -35.24 -17.33 -9.16
C LEU A 273 -34.46 -16.01 -9.02
N PHE A 274 -33.33 -15.83 -9.70
CA PHE A 274 -32.71 -14.50 -9.87
C PHE A 274 -32.11 -14.37 -11.29
N GLU A 275 -32.82 -13.64 -12.14
CA GLU A 275 -32.26 -13.06 -13.36
C GLU A 275 -31.39 -11.85 -12.96
N ASP A 276 -30.15 -11.80 -13.46
CA ASP A 276 -29.26 -10.63 -13.60
C ASP A 276 -28.96 -9.73 -12.37
N ALA A 277 -28.56 -10.30 -11.21
CA ALA A 277 -28.15 -9.48 -10.04
C ALA A 277 -27.03 -10.01 -9.12
N ASP A 278 -26.19 -10.98 -9.52
CA ASP A 278 -25.16 -11.56 -8.64
C ASP A 278 -23.72 -11.22 -9.07
N SER A 279 -23.37 -9.93 -9.07
CA SER A 279 -21.95 -9.53 -8.93
C SER A 279 -21.73 -9.09 -7.50
N LEU A 280 -20.85 -9.79 -6.77
CA LEU A 280 -20.38 -9.39 -5.44
C LEU A 280 -19.87 -7.94 -5.47
N SER A 281 -20.07 -7.19 -4.40
CA SER A 281 -19.49 -5.86 -4.28
C SER A 281 -17.96 -5.93 -4.26
N ALA A 282 -17.27 -4.84 -4.59
CA ALA A 282 -15.81 -4.79 -4.53
C ALA A 282 -15.27 -5.12 -3.13
N GLU A 283 -16.00 -4.73 -2.09
CA GLU A 283 -15.68 -4.99 -0.69
C GLU A 283 -15.90 -6.46 -0.32
N ASP A 284 -16.99 -7.07 -0.78
CA ASP A 284 -17.26 -8.50 -0.57
C ASP A 284 -16.24 -9.38 -1.30
N LEU A 285 -15.86 -9.00 -2.53
CA LEU A 285 -14.81 -9.68 -3.29
C LEU A 285 -13.47 -9.61 -2.56
N ASN A 286 -13.12 -8.44 -2.03
CA ASN A 286 -11.87 -8.26 -1.29
C ASN A 286 -11.87 -9.11 0.00
N ASN A 287 -12.98 -9.10 0.75
CA ASN A 287 -13.12 -9.89 1.96
C ASN A 287 -13.04 -11.40 1.69
N LEU A 288 -13.68 -11.88 0.61
CA LEU A 288 -13.60 -13.29 0.20
C LEU A 288 -12.21 -13.68 -0.29
N ALA A 289 -11.53 -12.80 -1.02
CA ALA A 289 -10.16 -13.01 -1.44
C ALA A 289 -9.20 -13.13 -0.24
N MET A 290 -9.44 -12.38 0.83
CA MET A 290 -8.64 -12.51 2.06
C MET A 290 -8.95 -13.78 2.87
N LEU A 291 -10.19 -14.29 2.81
CA LEU A 291 -10.61 -15.46 3.59
C LEU A 291 -10.24 -16.78 2.93
N ASP A 292 -10.60 -16.97 1.66
CA ASP A 292 -10.25 -18.17 0.89
C ASP A 292 -10.32 -17.87 -0.62
N PRO A 293 -9.17 -17.52 -1.25
CA PRO A 293 -9.10 -17.30 -2.70
C PRO A 293 -9.59 -18.49 -3.54
N ALA A 294 -9.58 -19.72 -3.01
CA ALA A 294 -10.03 -20.90 -3.75
C ALA A 294 -11.55 -20.91 -4.01
N LEU A 295 -12.30 -20.05 -3.33
CA LEU A 295 -13.73 -19.87 -3.54
C LEU A 295 -14.04 -18.89 -4.69
N LEU A 296 -13.03 -18.17 -5.19
CA LEU A 296 -13.18 -17.18 -6.25
C LEU A 296 -12.83 -17.77 -7.62
N SER A 297 -13.60 -17.38 -8.62
CA SER A 297 -13.22 -17.59 -10.02
C SER A 297 -12.00 -16.74 -10.39
N GLU A 298 -11.27 -17.14 -11.45
CA GLU A 298 -10.14 -16.35 -11.96
C GLU A 298 -10.53 -14.89 -12.26
N LYS A 299 -11.76 -14.66 -12.73
CA LYS A 299 -12.32 -13.32 -12.98
C LYS A 299 -12.45 -12.52 -11.68
N GLU A 300 -12.99 -13.12 -10.63
CA GLU A 300 -13.17 -12.47 -9.34
C GLU A 300 -11.84 -12.18 -8.65
N ILE A 301 -10.86 -13.09 -8.77
CA ILE A 301 -9.48 -12.87 -8.30
C ILE A 301 -8.85 -11.68 -9.03
N ALA A 302 -8.96 -11.63 -10.36
CA ALA A 302 -8.41 -10.53 -11.15
C ALA A 302 -9.09 -9.19 -10.82
N GLN A 303 -10.40 -9.20 -10.59
CA GLN A 303 -11.16 -8.01 -10.19
C GLN A 303 -10.78 -7.53 -8.78
N ALA A 304 -10.62 -8.44 -7.82
CA ALA A 304 -10.16 -8.11 -6.47
C ALA A 304 -8.75 -7.49 -6.51
N ALA A 305 -7.83 -8.09 -7.25
CA ALA A 305 -6.48 -7.57 -7.43
C ALA A 305 -6.45 -6.19 -8.11
N GLN A 306 -7.28 -5.99 -9.14
CA GLN A 306 -7.43 -4.68 -9.79
C GLN A 306 -7.97 -3.63 -8.80
N ASN A 307 -8.99 -3.96 -8.02
CA ASN A 307 -9.53 -3.04 -7.02
C ASN A 307 -8.45 -2.67 -6.00
N GLN A 308 -7.70 -3.64 -5.47
CA GLN A 308 -6.59 -3.34 -4.54
C GLN A 308 -5.54 -2.44 -5.18
N PHE A 309 -5.18 -2.69 -6.44
CA PHE A 309 -4.25 -1.85 -7.19
C PHE A 309 -4.80 -0.43 -7.38
N ASP A 310 -6.07 -0.26 -7.73
CA ASP A 310 -6.70 1.05 -7.95
C ASP A 310 -6.74 1.90 -6.68
N HIS A 311 -6.79 1.28 -5.50
CA HIS A 311 -6.63 1.99 -4.22
C HIS A 311 -5.16 2.34 -3.97
N ALA A 312 -4.26 1.34 -4.05
CA ALA A 312 -2.84 1.53 -3.76
C ALA A 312 -2.17 2.55 -4.70
N VAL A 313 -2.50 2.55 -5.98
CA VAL A 313 -1.91 3.43 -6.99
C VAL A 313 -2.28 4.91 -6.77
N GLN A 314 -3.34 5.21 -6.01
CA GLN A 314 -3.67 6.59 -5.64
C GLN A 314 -2.59 7.20 -4.77
N PHE A 315 -1.99 6.43 -3.86
CA PHE A 315 -0.85 6.88 -3.04
C PHE A 315 0.35 7.22 -3.92
N LEU A 316 0.66 6.37 -4.89
CA LEU A 316 1.75 6.62 -5.85
C LEU A 316 1.49 7.86 -6.70
N ARG A 317 0.25 8.04 -7.19
CA ARG A 317 -0.15 9.22 -7.99
C ARG A 317 -0.02 10.50 -7.18
N HIS A 318 -0.52 10.50 -5.96
CA HIS A 318 -0.42 11.63 -5.06
C HIS A 318 1.04 12.00 -4.80
N ASP A 319 1.85 11.04 -4.37
CA ASP A 319 3.26 11.29 -4.07
C ASP A 319 4.03 11.77 -5.29
N LEU A 320 3.69 11.24 -6.49
CA LEU A 320 4.29 11.68 -7.74
C LEU A 320 3.99 13.15 -8.02
N LEU A 321 2.74 13.60 -7.87
CA LEU A 321 2.37 15.01 -8.01
C LEU A 321 3.11 15.87 -6.98
N ARG A 322 3.12 15.44 -5.72
CA ARG A 322 3.75 16.17 -4.61
C ARG A 322 5.25 16.36 -4.84
N ILE A 323 5.96 15.27 -5.13
CA ILE A 323 7.42 15.24 -5.30
C ILE A 323 7.85 15.94 -6.60
N SER A 324 7.01 15.89 -7.64
CA SER A 324 7.22 16.65 -8.88
C SER A 324 7.06 18.17 -8.69
N GLY A 325 6.57 18.64 -7.53
CA GLY A 325 6.31 20.04 -7.25
C GLY A 325 4.95 20.56 -7.74
N ASP A 326 4.04 19.67 -8.17
CA ASP A 326 2.67 20.01 -8.58
C ASP A 326 1.74 20.08 -7.35
N ILE A 327 2.11 20.91 -6.38
CA ILE A 327 1.49 20.99 -5.03
C ILE A 327 -0.02 21.24 -5.07
N ASP A 328 -0.48 22.18 -5.91
CA ASP A 328 -1.90 22.52 -6.03
C ASP A 328 -2.73 21.34 -6.58
N GLU A 329 -2.14 20.55 -7.49
CA GLU A 329 -2.81 19.39 -8.05
C GLU A 329 -2.78 18.22 -7.07
N ALA A 330 -1.70 18.06 -6.30
CA ALA A 330 -1.62 17.09 -5.21
C ALA A 330 -2.68 17.37 -4.13
N ASP A 331 -2.82 18.62 -3.68
CA ASP A 331 -3.85 19.03 -2.72
C ASP A 331 -5.27 18.84 -3.28
N ARG A 332 -5.48 19.15 -4.56
CA ARG A 332 -6.76 18.88 -5.24
C ARG A 332 -7.04 17.38 -5.28
N PHE A 333 -6.04 16.56 -5.59
CA PHE A 333 -6.17 15.11 -5.66
C PHE A 333 -6.60 14.54 -4.30
N LEU A 334 -6.00 14.97 -3.19
CA LEU A 334 -6.41 14.51 -1.86
C LEU A 334 -7.87 14.87 -1.56
N ARG A 335 -8.26 16.12 -1.84
CA ARG A 335 -9.64 16.59 -1.63
C ARG A 335 -10.65 15.81 -2.47
N ASP A 336 -10.34 15.55 -3.73
CA ASP A 336 -11.26 14.89 -4.66
C ASP A 336 -11.36 13.37 -4.40
N ASN A 337 -10.44 12.79 -3.61
CA ASN A 337 -10.44 11.39 -3.18
C ASN A 337 -10.68 11.24 -1.66
N HIS A 338 -11.46 12.15 -1.07
CA HIS A 338 -11.73 12.22 0.38
C HIS A 338 -12.45 11.01 0.99
N THR A 339 -12.99 10.12 0.16
CA THR A 339 -13.64 8.88 0.60
C THR A 339 -12.64 7.78 1.00
N SER A 340 -11.36 7.98 0.68
CA SER A 340 -10.23 7.18 1.15
C SER A 340 -9.68 7.79 2.43
N GLU A 341 -9.69 7.02 3.52
CA GLU A 341 -9.33 7.51 4.86
C GLU A 341 -7.93 8.14 4.90
N PRO A 342 -6.85 7.49 4.40
CA PRO A 342 -5.52 8.08 4.46
C PRO A 342 -5.37 9.35 3.62
N LEU A 343 -6.09 9.45 2.48
CA LEU A 343 -6.05 10.64 1.62
C LEU A 343 -6.79 11.82 2.25
N ALA A 344 -7.93 11.55 2.89
CA ALA A 344 -8.68 12.56 3.62
C ALA A 344 -7.87 13.11 4.79
N ASP A 345 -7.25 12.22 5.58
CA ASP A 345 -6.40 12.60 6.70
C ASP A 345 -5.24 13.50 6.26
N ALA A 346 -4.59 13.14 5.15
CA ALA A 346 -3.51 13.93 4.57
C ALA A 346 -3.96 15.33 4.15
N TYR A 347 -5.16 15.47 3.59
CA TYR A 347 -5.68 16.79 3.23
C TYR A 347 -6.05 17.61 4.47
N ALA A 348 -6.66 16.98 5.49
CA ALA A 348 -6.94 17.64 6.75
C ALA A 348 -5.65 18.15 7.40
N ALA A 349 -4.60 17.32 7.45
CA ALA A 349 -3.29 17.70 7.96
C ALA A 349 -2.68 18.90 7.20
N ARG A 350 -2.81 18.92 5.87
CA ARG A 350 -2.38 20.07 5.04
C ARG A 350 -3.11 21.36 5.39
N LEU A 351 -4.44 21.30 5.56
CA LEU A 351 -5.24 22.48 5.89
C LEU A 351 -4.94 23.01 7.29
N ILE A 352 -4.71 22.12 8.25
CA ILE A 352 -4.31 22.47 9.63
C ILE A 352 -2.93 23.13 9.62
N ALA A 353 -1.94 22.52 8.96
CA ALA A 353 -0.59 23.07 8.87
C ALA A 353 -0.54 24.45 8.19
N ALA A 354 -1.42 24.68 7.21
CA ALA A 354 -1.56 25.96 6.54
C ALA A 354 -2.47 26.95 7.29
N GLU A 355 -2.97 26.60 8.48
CA GLU A 355 -3.94 27.38 9.27
C GLU A 355 -5.21 27.77 8.48
N ARG A 356 -5.61 26.95 7.50
CA ARG A 356 -6.78 27.17 6.63
C ARG A 356 -8.06 26.61 7.27
N TRP A 357 -8.35 27.06 8.48
CA TRP A 357 -9.44 26.53 9.34
C TRP A 357 -10.83 26.58 8.69
N GLN A 358 -11.12 27.60 7.88
CA GLN A 358 -12.39 27.68 7.17
C GLN A 358 -12.53 26.62 6.07
N ASP A 359 -11.45 26.32 5.38
CA ASP A 359 -11.42 25.28 4.35
C ASP A 359 -11.45 23.90 5.02
N LEU A 360 -10.79 23.74 6.17
CA LEU A 360 -10.85 22.52 6.98
C LEU A 360 -12.28 22.22 7.40
N LEU A 361 -13.00 23.20 7.95
CA LEU A 361 -14.40 23.02 8.35
C LEU A 361 -15.28 22.58 7.16
N ASN A 362 -15.14 23.24 6.01
CA ASN A 362 -15.87 22.88 4.79
C ASN A 362 -15.53 21.46 4.31
N PHE A 363 -14.27 21.04 4.51
CA PHE A 363 -13.80 19.71 4.14
C PHE A 363 -14.29 18.62 5.09
N VAL A 364 -14.28 18.87 6.40
CA VAL A 364 -14.85 17.95 7.39
C VAL A 364 -16.34 17.73 7.12
N ASP A 365 -17.09 18.81 6.85
CA ASP A 365 -18.50 18.71 6.48
C ASP A 365 -18.70 17.92 5.17
N LEU A 366 -17.76 17.99 4.21
CA LEU A 366 -17.76 17.17 2.99
C LEU A 366 -17.55 15.68 3.29
N VAL A 367 -16.54 15.36 4.11
CA VAL A 367 -16.23 13.97 4.52
C VAL A 367 -17.42 13.34 5.24
N LEU A 368 -17.92 14.00 6.30
CA LEU A 368 -19.04 13.49 7.09
C LEU A 368 -20.34 13.38 6.29
N ARG A 369 -20.55 14.23 5.28
CA ARG A 369 -21.71 14.11 4.40
C ARG A 369 -21.64 12.89 3.50
N ASP A 370 -20.48 12.63 2.89
CA ASP A 370 -20.34 11.57 1.88
C ASP A 370 -20.04 10.21 2.53
N LYS A 371 -19.32 10.18 3.66
CA LYS A 371 -19.09 9.00 4.51
C LYS A 371 -19.17 9.37 6.01
N PRO A 372 -20.37 9.33 6.61
CA PRO A 372 -20.57 9.72 8.01
C PRO A 372 -19.79 8.90 9.05
N ASN A 373 -19.44 7.66 8.73
CA ASN A 373 -18.73 6.75 9.63
C ASN A 373 -17.25 6.55 9.23
N GLN A 374 -16.71 7.45 8.42
CA GLN A 374 -15.29 7.40 8.06
C GLN A 374 -14.44 7.59 9.31
N VAL A 375 -13.43 6.74 9.49
CA VAL A 375 -12.47 6.87 10.60
C VAL A 375 -11.24 7.63 10.13
N THR A 376 -10.44 8.13 11.07
CA THR A 376 -9.09 8.60 10.79
C THR A 376 -8.12 7.43 10.96
N MET A 377 -7.13 7.33 10.08
CA MET A 377 -6.10 6.28 10.06
C MET A 377 -4.74 6.82 10.50
N MET A 378 -4.46 8.09 10.19
CA MET A 378 -3.15 8.72 10.41
C MET A 378 -3.11 9.61 11.65
N PHE A 379 -4.26 9.87 12.27
CA PHE A 379 -4.38 10.57 13.53
C PHE A 379 -4.59 9.55 14.66
N PRO A 380 -3.81 9.61 15.75
CA PRO A 380 -3.98 8.68 16.86
C PRO A 380 -5.22 9.05 17.68
N GLU A 381 -5.88 8.04 18.27
CA GLU A 381 -7.10 8.18 19.08
C GLU A 381 -6.90 9.17 20.24
N GLU A 382 -5.69 9.27 20.79
CA GLU A 382 -5.39 10.24 21.85
C GLU A 382 -5.45 11.70 21.38
N VAL A 383 -5.20 11.97 20.10
CA VAL A 383 -5.25 13.31 19.49
C VAL A 383 -6.64 13.59 18.91
N VAL A 384 -7.31 12.58 18.36
CA VAL A 384 -8.65 12.70 17.78
C VAL A 384 -9.64 11.69 18.39
N PRO A 385 -10.01 11.82 19.67
CA PRO A 385 -10.87 10.84 20.35
C PRO A 385 -12.29 10.74 19.77
N TYR A 386 -12.71 11.71 18.97
CA TYR A 386 -13.96 11.70 18.22
C TYR A 386 -13.72 11.78 16.71
N GLU A 387 -12.57 11.33 16.23
CA GLU A 387 -12.24 11.27 14.80
C GLU A 387 -12.43 12.64 14.12
N TRP A 388 -13.15 12.68 13.00
CA TRP A 388 -13.50 13.88 12.24
C TRP A 388 -14.25 14.94 13.06
N GLU A 389 -14.99 14.57 14.11
CA GLU A 389 -15.66 15.54 14.99
C GLU A 389 -14.68 16.28 15.89
N THR A 390 -13.56 15.67 16.28
CA THR A 390 -12.47 16.40 16.96
C THR A 390 -11.82 17.40 16.02
N ILE A 391 -11.57 17.02 14.76
CA ILE A 391 -11.02 17.93 13.74
C ILE A 391 -12.00 19.09 13.47
N ARG A 392 -13.31 18.79 13.45
CA ARG A 392 -14.38 19.80 13.34
C ARG A 392 -14.35 20.78 14.51
N GLU A 393 -14.23 20.27 15.73
CA GLU A 393 -14.13 21.06 16.97
C GLU A 393 -12.97 22.05 16.88
N ALA A 394 -11.76 21.58 16.56
CA ALA A 394 -10.60 22.44 16.39
C ALA A 394 -10.80 23.54 15.35
N ALA A 395 -11.41 23.23 14.21
CA ALA A 395 -11.71 24.23 13.19
C ALA A 395 -12.67 25.32 13.71
N LEU A 396 -13.70 24.93 14.48
CA LEU A 396 -14.63 25.87 15.09
C LEU A 396 -13.97 26.70 16.21
N GLU A 397 -13.10 26.10 17.02
CA GLU A 397 -12.30 26.78 18.05
C GLU A 397 -11.44 27.87 17.43
N ALA A 398 -10.66 27.54 16.39
CA ALA A 398 -9.79 28.48 15.68
C ALA A 398 -10.57 29.63 15.02
N LEU A 399 -11.77 29.37 14.52
CA LEU A 399 -12.65 30.37 13.91
C LEU A 399 -13.47 31.17 14.94
N GLY A 400 -13.44 30.80 16.22
CA GLY A 400 -14.21 31.45 17.30
C GLY A 400 -15.72 31.24 17.20
N ARG A 401 -16.19 30.15 16.55
CA ARG A 401 -17.62 29.89 16.29
C ARG A 401 -18.33 29.28 17.50
N SER A 402 -18.51 30.13 18.50
CA SER A 402 -18.91 29.75 19.86
C SER A 402 -20.30 29.13 19.94
N ASP A 403 -21.26 29.63 19.15
CA ASP A 403 -22.62 29.07 19.12
C ASP A 403 -22.64 27.64 18.57
N GLU A 404 -21.82 27.35 17.56
CA GLU A 404 -21.71 26.01 16.95
C GLU A 404 -21.01 25.03 17.90
N LEU A 405 -19.96 25.48 18.60
CA LEU A 405 -19.29 24.68 19.65
C LEU A 405 -20.22 24.35 20.80
N VAL A 406 -21.02 25.32 21.27
CA VAL A 406 -22.02 25.09 22.32
C VAL A 406 -23.04 24.04 21.89
N ALA A 407 -23.53 24.10 20.65
CA ALA A 407 -24.45 23.10 20.12
C ALA A 407 -23.81 21.71 20.04
N MET A 408 -22.58 21.62 19.56
CA MET A 408 -21.82 20.37 19.48
C MET A 408 -21.64 19.71 20.86
N TYR A 409 -21.20 20.44 21.88
CA TYR A 409 -21.05 19.85 23.22
C TYR A 409 -22.40 19.48 23.86
N GLN A 410 -23.48 20.21 23.55
CA GLN A 410 -24.82 19.84 24.02
C GLN A 410 -25.26 18.50 23.44
N GLU A 411 -25.03 18.28 22.14
CA GLU A 411 -25.34 17.02 21.47
C GLU A 411 -24.52 15.85 22.04
N ARG A 412 -23.21 16.05 22.28
CA ARG A 412 -22.36 15.01 22.89
C ARG A 412 -22.81 14.63 24.31
N LEU A 413 -23.32 15.58 25.08
CA LEU A 413 -23.82 15.33 26.44
C LEU A 413 -25.16 14.57 26.49
N ASP A 414 -25.89 14.52 25.37
CA ASP A 414 -27.09 13.69 25.25
C ASP A 414 -26.73 12.20 25.09
N ASP A 415 -25.48 11.87 24.71
CA ASP A 415 -24.97 10.50 24.72
C ASP A 415 -24.62 10.05 26.15
N THR A 416 -25.42 9.13 26.67
CA THR A 416 -25.33 8.69 28.07
C THR A 416 -24.10 7.81 28.36
N TYR A 417 -23.38 7.36 27.33
CA TYR A 417 -22.25 6.44 27.45
C TYR A 417 -20.90 7.05 27.05
N ASP A 418 -20.85 8.37 26.78
CA ASP A 418 -19.63 9.04 26.38
C ASP A 418 -18.57 9.04 27.52
N PRO A 419 -17.40 8.40 27.33
CA PRO A 419 -16.36 8.35 28.35
C PRO A 419 -15.81 9.74 28.73
N ASN A 420 -15.93 10.75 27.86
CA ASN A 420 -15.45 12.11 28.13
C ASN A 420 -16.56 13.09 28.56
N THR A 421 -17.72 12.58 29.03
CA THR A 421 -18.84 13.40 29.54
C THR A 421 -18.39 14.53 30.48
N ALA A 422 -17.47 14.24 31.41
CA ALA A 422 -16.97 15.24 32.36
C ALA A 422 -16.15 16.37 31.68
N LEU A 423 -15.35 16.03 30.67
CA LEU A 423 -14.59 17.01 29.87
C LEU A 423 -15.53 17.86 29.02
N ASN A 424 -16.52 17.25 28.38
CA ASN A 424 -17.54 17.93 27.57
C ASN A 424 -18.35 18.94 28.40
N HIS A 425 -18.72 18.61 29.64
CA HIS A 425 -19.34 19.57 30.56
C HIS A 425 -18.44 20.79 30.86
N LEU A 426 -17.15 20.57 31.11
CA LEU A 426 -16.23 21.66 31.41
C LEU A 426 -15.99 22.56 30.19
N LYS A 427 -15.82 21.96 28.99
CA LYS A 427 -15.69 22.70 27.72
C LYS A 427 -16.95 23.53 27.41
N LEU A 428 -18.14 22.94 27.55
CA LEU A 428 -19.41 23.66 27.41
C LEU A 428 -19.49 24.87 28.36
N HIS A 429 -19.12 24.69 29.63
CA HIS A 429 -19.06 25.80 30.58
C HIS A 429 -18.03 26.88 30.19
N ALA A 430 -16.90 26.49 29.61
CA ALA A 430 -15.88 27.43 29.16
C ALA A 430 -16.39 28.33 28.03
N TRP A 431 -17.19 27.79 27.11
CA TRP A 431 -17.77 28.52 25.98
C TRP A 431 -19.03 29.32 26.34
N LEU A 432 -19.89 28.83 27.24
CA LEU A 432 -21.08 29.58 27.72
C LEU A 432 -20.72 30.83 28.54
N ASN A 433 -19.61 30.81 29.28
CA ASN A 433 -19.15 31.93 30.12
C ASN A 433 -18.32 32.97 29.32
N GLN A 434 -18.65 33.19 28.05
CA GLN A 434 -17.99 34.18 27.19
C GLN A 434 -18.42 35.63 27.41
N GLN A 435 -19.51 35.88 28.16
CA GLN A 435 -20.07 37.22 28.38
C GLN A 435 -19.31 38.03 29.45
#